data_AF-A0A397VBP3-F1
#
_entry.id   AF-A0A397VBP3-F1
#
_cell.length_a   1.000
_cell.length_b   1.000
_cell.length_c   1.000
_cell.angle_alpha   90.00
_cell.angle_beta   90.00
_cell.angle_gamma   90.00
#
_symmetry.space_group_name_H-M   'P 1'
#
loop_
_entity.id
_entity.type
_entity.pdbx_description
1 polymer ?
#
loop_
_entity_poly.entity_id
_entity_poly.type
_entity_poly.pdbx_seq_one_letter_code
_entity_poly.pdbx_strand_id
1 'polypeptide(L)'
;MYFVGFQVDEVVNRFSSLHATPIPRSSSTLDPAVAILEKINGVFTFDQITPQSSAVFGIIFKGIDENSPENYFIRIDDVITLSFETLAITIDPPKAGPWNITVPVNVNELVGLKFAVLKNDMVLDSTIIERYA
;
A
#
# COMPACT_ATOMS: atom_id res chain seq x y z
N MET A 1 20.95 -53.35 17.25
CA MET A 1 19.87 -53.06 16.28
C MET A 1 20.39 -51.97 15.35
N TYR A 2 20.27 -52.20 14.04
CA TYR A 2 21.12 -51.68 12.97
C TYR A 2 20.69 -50.29 12.44
N PHE A 3 21.65 -49.57 11.84
CA PHE A 3 21.45 -48.42 10.92
C PHE A 3 20.97 -48.88 9.52
N VAL A 4 20.59 -47.90 8.66
CA VAL A 4 20.21 -47.89 7.21
C VAL A 4 18.72 -47.48 7.04
N GLY A 5 18.26 -46.53 6.20
CA GLY A 5 18.82 -45.75 5.09
C GLY A 5 17.82 -45.70 3.90
N PHE A 6 17.83 -44.61 3.11
CA PHE A 6 17.17 -44.32 1.79
C PHE A 6 15.75 -43.71 1.81
N GLN A 7 15.48 -42.44 1.41
CA GLN A 7 15.74 -41.62 0.20
C GLN A 7 14.75 -41.91 -0.95
N VAL A 8 13.90 -40.93 -1.32
CA VAL A 8 13.75 -40.47 -2.72
C VAL A 8 13.41 -38.97 -2.74
N ASP A 9 14.06 -38.30 -3.68
CA ASP A 9 14.16 -36.89 -4.04
C ASP A 9 12.85 -36.14 -4.28
N GLU A 10 12.86 -34.81 -4.10
CA GLU A 10 12.89 -33.88 -5.25
C GLU A 10 12.85 -32.39 -4.85
N VAL A 11 13.83 -31.67 -5.42
CA VAL A 11 13.81 -30.26 -5.85
C VAL A 11 13.80 -29.15 -4.79
N VAL A 12 15.01 -28.63 -4.59
CA VAL A 12 15.38 -27.21 -4.42
C VAL A 12 14.20 -26.22 -4.47
N ASN A 13 13.97 -25.50 -3.39
CA ASN A 13 13.81 -24.05 -3.55
C ASN A 13 14.38 -23.27 -2.36
N ARG A 14 15.55 -22.66 -2.58
CA ARG A 14 16.04 -21.55 -1.76
C ARG A 14 15.09 -20.39 -1.98
N PHE A 15 14.01 -20.31 -1.20
CA PHE A 15 13.29 -19.05 -1.08
C PHE A 15 14.09 -18.14 -0.16
N SER A 16 14.79 -17.20 -0.79
CA SER A 16 15.28 -15.98 -0.17
C SER A 16 14.16 -15.41 0.69
N SER A 17 14.30 -15.52 2.02
CA SER A 17 13.40 -14.88 2.98
C SER A 17 13.59 -13.37 2.87
N LEU A 18 12.90 -12.75 1.91
CA LEU A 18 12.53 -11.35 2.01
C LEU A 18 11.70 -11.24 3.29
N HIS A 19 12.30 -10.68 4.33
CA HIS A 19 11.62 -10.29 5.56
C HIS A 19 10.59 -9.19 5.24
N ALA A 20 9.47 -9.56 4.61
CA ALA A 20 8.26 -8.77 4.65
C ALA A 20 7.72 -8.95 6.08
N THR A 21 7.94 -7.94 6.93
CA THR A 21 7.34 -7.88 8.27
C THR A 21 5.84 -8.09 8.13
N PRO A 22 5.24 -9.11 8.76
CA PRO A 22 3.80 -9.29 8.77
C PRO A 22 3.18 -8.04 9.38
N ILE A 23 2.38 -7.31 8.60
CA ILE A 23 1.68 -6.12 9.09
C ILE A 23 0.67 -6.61 10.15
N PRO A 24 0.68 -6.06 11.37
CA PRO A 24 -0.32 -6.40 12.37
C PRO A 24 -1.70 -5.96 11.86
N ARG A 25 -2.54 -6.93 11.45
CA ARG A 25 -3.94 -6.66 11.13
C ARG A 25 -4.62 -6.19 12.42
N SER A 26 -5.05 -4.94 12.44
CA SER A 26 -5.94 -4.46 13.49
C SER A 26 -7.20 -5.34 13.48
N SER A 27 -7.65 -5.76 14.66
CA SER A 27 -8.80 -6.65 14.86
C SER A 27 -10.14 -5.92 14.65
N SER A 28 -10.22 -5.05 13.66
CA SER A 28 -11.46 -4.40 13.26
C SER A 28 -12.32 -5.42 12.49
N THR A 29 -13.58 -5.55 12.88
CA THR A 29 -14.58 -6.42 12.24
C THR A 29 -15.05 -5.89 10.88
N LEU A 30 -14.53 -4.75 10.43
CA LEU A 30 -14.75 -4.24 9.08
C LEU A 30 -13.61 -4.67 8.17
N ASP A 31 -13.96 -5.25 7.03
CA ASP A 31 -12.99 -5.55 5.98
C ASP A 31 -12.28 -4.26 5.57
N PRO A 32 -10.95 -4.33 5.40
CA PRO A 32 -10.17 -3.18 4.97
C PRO A 32 -10.58 -2.76 3.56
N ALA A 33 -10.32 -1.51 3.21
CA ALA A 33 -10.46 -1.05 1.83
C ALA A 33 -9.10 -0.99 1.15
N VAL A 34 -9.08 -1.14 -0.17
CA VAL A 34 -7.85 -1.14 -0.97
C VAL A 34 -8.03 -0.28 -2.21
N ALA A 35 -6.98 0.44 -2.57
CA ALA A 35 -6.82 1.06 -3.88
C ALA A 35 -5.61 0.47 -4.58
N ILE A 36 -5.84 -0.18 -5.73
CA ILE A 36 -4.80 -0.74 -6.58
C ILE A 36 -4.65 0.16 -7.81
N LEU A 37 -3.47 0.75 -7.98
CA LEU A 37 -3.12 1.57 -9.14
C LEU A 37 -2.20 0.78 -10.05
N GLU A 38 -2.79 0.07 -11.01
CA GLU A 38 -2.11 -0.90 -11.86
C GLU A 38 -0.97 -0.30 -12.69
N LYS A 39 -1.12 0.93 -13.21
CA LYS A 39 -0.12 1.55 -14.09
C LYS A 39 1.17 1.86 -13.37
N ILE A 40 1.06 2.33 -12.11
CA ILE A 40 2.21 2.64 -11.26
C ILE A 40 2.59 1.48 -10.33
N ASN A 41 1.91 0.34 -10.44
CA ASN A 41 2.05 -0.80 -9.54
C ASN A 41 2.01 -0.34 -8.07
N GLY A 42 1.00 0.47 -7.74
CA GLY A 42 0.78 1.03 -6.41
C GLY A 42 -0.30 0.29 -5.67
N VAL A 43 -0.09 0.05 -4.37
CA VAL A 43 -1.08 -0.59 -3.49
C VAL A 43 -1.22 0.25 -2.24
N PHE A 44 -2.46 0.60 -1.92
CA PHE A 44 -2.83 1.36 -0.73
C PHE A 44 -3.92 0.61 0.01
N THR A 45 -3.76 0.46 1.33
CA THR A 45 -4.69 -0.25 2.21
C THR A 45 -5.18 0.70 3.28
N PHE A 46 -6.48 0.67 3.55
CA PHE A 46 -7.18 1.50 4.52
C PHE A 46 -7.80 0.59 5.57
N ASP A 47 -7.21 0.59 6.76
CA ASP A 47 -7.64 -0.24 7.88
C ASP A 47 -8.35 0.61 8.93
N GLN A 48 -9.56 0.23 9.33
CA GLN A 48 -10.27 0.93 10.40
C GLN A 48 -9.58 0.64 11.74
N ILE A 49 -9.16 1.67 12.49
CA ILE A 49 -8.59 1.51 13.84
C ILE A 49 -9.64 1.78 14.91
N THR A 50 -10.37 2.89 14.77
CA THR A 50 -11.51 3.26 15.62
C THR A 50 -12.67 3.72 14.73
N PRO A 51 -13.91 3.89 15.25
CA PRO A 51 -15.03 4.34 14.42
C PRO A 51 -14.83 5.66 13.66
N GLN A 52 -13.85 6.47 14.06
CA GLN A 52 -13.56 7.80 13.50
C GLN A 52 -12.12 7.92 12.98
N SER A 53 -11.34 6.83 12.93
CA SER A 53 -9.96 6.88 12.45
C SER A 53 -9.51 5.60 11.76
N SER A 54 -8.71 5.76 10.71
CA SER A 54 -8.14 4.67 9.92
C SER A 54 -6.63 4.80 9.77
N ALA A 55 -5.94 3.66 9.67
CA ALA A 55 -4.57 3.60 9.21
C ALA A 55 -4.58 3.50 7.68
N VAL A 56 -3.66 4.22 7.04
CA VAL A 56 -3.43 4.14 5.61
C VAL A 56 -2.01 3.66 5.39
N PHE A 57 -1.88 2.52 4.73
CA PHE A 57 -0.61 1.96 4.30
C PHE A 57 -0.49 2.13 2.80
N GLY A 58 0.70 2.45 2.30
CA GLY A 58 0.91 2.62 0.88
C GLY A 58 2.31 2.22 0.43
N ILE A 59 2.39 1.69 -0.79
CA ILE A 59 3.65 1.45 -1.49
C ILE A 59 3.44 1.61 -2.99
N ILE A 60 4.41 2.22 -3.67
CA ILE A 60 4.42 2.42 -5.13
C ILE A 60 5.73 1.89 -5.68
N PHE A 61 5.68 1.13 -6.77
CA PHE A 61 6.85 0.49 -7.37
C PHE A 61 7.28 1.06 -8.73
N LYS A 62 6.46 1.92 -9.37
CA LYS A 62 6.73 2.53 -10.67
C LYS A 62 6.21 3.96 -10.73
N GLY A 63 6.69 4.74 -11.72
CA GLY A 63 6.20 6.09 -11.98
C GLY A 63 6.75 7.18 -11.06
N ILE A 64 7.57 6.80 -10.08
CA ILE A 64 8.32 7.71 -9.22
C ILE A 64 9.75 7.75 -9.73
N ASP A 65 10.16 8.82 -10.41
CA ASP A 65 11.45 8.90 -11.12
C ASP A 65 12.45 9.86 -10.47
N GLU A 66 12.01 10.65 -9.49
CA GLU A 66 12.80 11.68 -8.81
C GLU A 66 12.50 11.69 -7.32
N ASN A 67 13.51 11.98 -6.50
CA ASN A 67 13.36 12.11 -5.05
C ASN A 67 12.94 13.53 -4.66
N SER A 68 11.75 13.94 -5.12
CA SER A 68 11.12 15.23 -4.85
C SER A 68 9.68 15.02 -4.36
N PRO A 69 9.47 14.67 -3.07
CA PRO A 69 8.15 14.38 -2.52
C PRO A 69 7.15 15.55 -2.57
N GLU A 70 7.62 16.78 -2.77
CA GLU A 70 6.81 17.97 -3.04
C GLU A 70 6.11 17.95 -4.40
N ASN A 71 6.60 17.17 -5.36
CA ASN A 71 6.05 17.07 -6.72
C ASN A 71 5.00 15.96 -6.85
N TYR A 72 4.89 15.06 -5.87
CA TYR A 72 3.97 13.93 -5.91
C TYR A 72 2.80 14.14 -4.95
N PHE A 73 1.61 13.78 -5.38
CA PHE A 73 0.38 14.03 -4.62
C PHE A 73 -0.53 12.81 -4.60
N ILE A 74 -1.24 12.64 -3.49
CA ILE A 74 -2.40 11.77 -3.36
C ILE A 74 -3.64 12.64 -3.44
N ARG A 75 -4.59 12.27 -4.30
CA ARG A 75 -5.88 12.94 -4.43
C ARG A 75 -7.03 11.97 -4.21
N ILE A 76 -7.99 12.38 -3.37
CA ILE A 76 -9.20 11.62 -3.05
C ILE A 76 -10.42 12.46 -3.42
N ASP A 77 -11.26 11.91 -4.29
CA ASP A 77 -12.52 12.47 -4.82
C ASP A 77 -12.43 13.91 -5.34
N ASP A 78 -11.26 14.33 -5.81
CA ASP A 78 -10.95 15.70 -6.22
C ASP A 78 -11.17 16.79 -5.12
N VAL A 79 -11.46 16.39 -3.88
CA VAL A 79 -11.65 17.29 -2.72
C VAL A 79 -10.38 17.39 -1.88
N ILE A 80 -9.75 16.24 -1.59
CA ILE A 80 -8.56 16.17 -0.74
C ILE A 80 -7.37 15.95 -1.64
N THR A 81 -6.38 16.85 -1.58
CA THR A 81 -5.09 16.69 -2.27
C THR A 81 -3.99 16.94 -1.26
N LEU A 82 -3.10 15.97 -1.07
CA LEU A 82 -1.98 16.04 -0.13
C LEU A 82 -0.70 15.63 -0.84
N SER A 83 0.38 16.40 -0.65
CA SER A 83 1.69 16.04 -1.19
C SER A 83 2.31 14.87 -0.43
N PHE A 84 3.22 14.14 -1.07
CA PHE A 84 3.99 13.09 -0.41
C PHE A 84 4.83 13.68 0.72
N GLU A 85 5.32 14.90 0.57
CA GLU A 85 6.02 15.65 1.62
C GLU A 85 5.13 15.85 2.85
N THR A 86 3.88 16.31 2.67
CA THR A 86 2.92 16.52 3.78
C THR A 86 2.63 15.22 4.52
N LEU A 87 2.59 14.11 3.79
CA LEU A 87 2.35 12.77 4.32
C LEU A 87 3.64 12.09 4.83
N ALA A 88 4.78 12.76 4.75
CA ALA A 88 6.11 12.21 5.07
C ALA A 88 6.42 10.88 4.35
N ILE A 89 5.93 10.73 3.11
CA ILE A 89 6.20 9.57 2.26
C ILE A 89 7.62 9.68 1.72
N THR A 90 8.46 8.71 2.06
CA THR A 90 9.83 8.63 1.55
C THR A 90 9.84 8.12 0.12
N ILE A 91 10.71 8.71 -0.71
CA ILE A 91 10.92 8.33 -2.10
C ILE A 91 12.35 7.82 -2.26
N ASP A 92 12.47 6.63 -2.86
CA ASP A 92 13.72 6.05 -3.32
C ASP A 92 13.47 5.50 -4.73
N PRO A 93 13.63 6.33 -5.78
CA PRO A 93 13.21 5.97 -7.13
C PRO A 93 13.80 4.61 -7.57
N PRO A 94 13.01 3.72 -8.19
CA PRO A 94 11.69 3.98 -8.77
C PRO A 94 10.50 3.83 -7.81
N LYS A 95 10.74 3.78 -6.50
CA LYS A 95 9.75 3.40 -5.47
C LYS A 95 9.41 4.57 -4.54
N ALA A 96 8.22 4.51 -3.95
CA ALA A 96 7.84 5.35 -2.82
C ALA A 96 7.20 4.48 -1.73
N GLY A 97 7.57 4.72 -0.47
CA GLY A 97 7.20 3.86 0.65
C GLY A 97 8.07 2.60 0.78
N PRO A 98 7.63 1.62 1.60
CA PRO A 98 6.34 1.54 2.28
C PRO A 98 6.18 2.65 3.34
N TRP A 99 4.95 3.12 3.54
CA TRP A 99 4.61 4.14 4.53
C TRP A 99 3.31 3.80 5.26
N ASN A 100 3.10 4.43 6.43
CA ASN A 100 1.91 4.27 7.26
C ASN A 100 1.58 5.59 7.96
N ILE A 101 0.33 6.04 7.87
CA ILE A 101 -0.19 7.17 8.64
C ILE A 101 -1.52 6.81 9.27
N THR A 102 -1.90 7.54 10.32
CA THR A 102 -3.27 7.50 10.86
C THR A 102 -3.99 8.79 10.48
N VAL A 103 -5.20 8.66 9.97
CA VAL A 103 -6.06 9.78 9.56
C VAL A 103 -7.42 9.69 10.26
N PRO A 104 -8.05 10.83 10.59
CA PRO A 104 -9.35 10.87 11.25
C PRO A 104 -10.49 10.69 10.23
N VAL A 105 -10.55 9.53 9.58
CA VAL A 105 -11.59 9.20 8.59
C VAL A 105 -12.13 7.79 8.81
N ASN A 106 -13.40 7.59 8.49
CA ASN A 106 -14.03 6.28 8.48
C ASN A 106 -13.78 5.59 7.14
N VAL A 107 -13.41 4.31 7.14
CA VAL A 107 -13.13 3.56 5.91
C VAL A 107 -14.37 3.49 5.01
N ASN A 108 -15.58 3.43 5.57
CA ASN A 108 -16.81 3.41 4.77
C ASN A 108 -17.05 4.69 3.99
N GLU A 109 -16.53 5.83 4.47
CA GLU A 109 -16.62 7.11 3.76
C GLU A 109 -15.63 7.18 2.60
N LEU A 110 -14.57 6.37 2.63
CA LEU A 110 -13.57 6.29 1.55
C LEU A 110 -13.97 5.33 0.44
N VAL A 111 -14.69 4.25 0.77
CA VAL A 111 -15.12 3.24 -0.20
C VAL A 111 -16.01 3.87 -1.27
N GLY A 112 -15.71 3.58 -2.53
CA GLY A 112 -16.40 4.14 -3.69
C GLY A 112 -15.84 5.49 -4.16
N LEU A 113 -14.97 6.14 -3.39
CA LEU A 113 -14.32 7.38 -3.82
C LEU A 113 -13.19 7.10 -4.81
N LYS A 114 -12.96 8.06 -5.70
CA LYS A 114 -11.83 8.03 -6.61
C LYS A 114 -10.53 8.34 -5.87
N PHE A 115 -9.52 7.49 -6.05
CA PHE A 115 -8.18 7.66 -5.52
C PHE A 115 -7.19 7.82 -6.68
N ALA A 116 -6.33 8.84 -6.63
CA ALA A 116 -5.36 9.12 -7.67
C ALA A 116 -4.00 9.46 -7.08
N VAL A 117 -2.94 9.09 -7.82
CA VAL A 117 -1.58 9.57 -7.59
C VAL A 117 -1.20 10.49 -8.74
N LEU A 118 -0.63 11.64 -8.40
CA LEU A 118 -0.27 12.69 -9.35
C LEU A 118 1.21 13.03 -9.25
N LYS A 119 1.78 13.54 -10.34
CA LYS A 119 3.06 14.21 -10.41
C LYS A 119 2.86 15.59 -11.05
N ASN A 120 3.21 16.67 -10.36
CA ASN A 120 3.02 18.04 -10.83
C ASN A 120 1.60 18.28 -11.38
N ASP A 121 0.58 17.89 -10.61
CA ASP A 121 -0.85 17.93 -10.97
C ASP A 121 -1.30 17.06 -12.16
N MET A 122 -0.38 16.33 -12.79
CA MET A 122 -0.71 15.33 -13.81
C MET A 122 -1.01 13.98 -13.17
N VAL A 123 -2.17 13.40 -13.48
CA VAL A 123 -2.56 12.07 -12.97
C VAL A 123 -1.64 11.01 -13.57
N LEU A 124 -0.86 10.35 -12.71
CA LEU A 124 -0.06 9.17 -13.08
C LEU A 124 -0.97 7.95 -13.21
N ASP A 125 -1.82 7.75 -12.22
CA ASP A 125 -2.83 6.71 -12.22
C ASP A 125 -3.99 7.04 -11.27
N SER A 126 -5.13 6.39 -11.47
CA SER A 126 -6.28 6.52 -10.59
C SER A 126 -7.14 5.27 -10.61
N THR A 127 -7.81 5.01 -9.49
CA THR A 127 -8.73 3.88 -9.31
C THR A 127 -9.89 4.29 -8.40
N ILE A 128 -10.80 3.36 -8.13
CA ILE A 128 -11.82 3.49 -7.09
C ILE A 128 -11.36 2.71 -5.86
N ILE A 129 -11.59 3.26 -4.66
CA ILE A 129 -11.33 2.54 -3.41
C ILE A 129 -12.41 1.47 -3.23
N GLU A 130 -12.01 0.21 -3.11
CA GLU A 130 -12.92 -0.92 -2.99
C GLU A 130 -12.76 -1.63 -1.64
N ARG A 131 -13.83 -2.24 -1.14
CA ARG A 131 -13.74 -3.17 -0.01
C ARG A 131 -12.95 -4.40 -0.44
N TYR A 132 -11.97 -4.79 0.37
CA TYR A 132 -11.25 -6.04 0.17
C TYR A 132 -12.16 -7.20 0.60
N ALA A 133 -12.78 -7.85 -0.39
CA ALA A 133 -13.71 -8.97 -0.20
C ALA A 133 -12.99 -10.33 -0.04
#